data_AF-A0A0B6S5M0-F1
#
_entry.id   AF-A0A0B6S5M0-F1
#
_cell.length_a   1.000
_cell.length_b   1.000
_cell.length_c   1.000
_cell.angle_alpha   90.00
_cell.angle_beta   90.00
_cell.angle_gamma   90.00
#
_symmetry.space_group_name_H-M   'P 1'
#
loop_
_entity.id
_entity.type
_entity.pdbx_description
1 polymer ?
#
loop_
_entity_poly.entity_id
_entity_poly.type
_entity_poly.pdbx_seq_one_letter_code
_entity_poly.pdbx_strand_id
1 'polypeptide(L)'
;MKLTLHIDSKPLEVEIDDVVAGLLAARLDLPAGGDNQDALARYLGEKGAPWTLDEEHMRRRILRRLILDIADPALVIRHLMADE
;
A
#
# COMPACT_ATOMS: atom_id res chain seq x y z
N MET A 1 -1.22 -2.55 10.18
CA MET A 1 -0.97 -1.09 10.12
C MET A 1 -2.19 -0.26 9.69
N LYS A 2 -2.40 0.92 10.30
CA LYS A 2 -3.42 1.92 9.87
C LYS A 2 -2.77 3.03 9.03
N LEU A 3 -3.38 3.38 7.90
CA LEU A 3 -2.90 4.42 6.99
C LEU A 3 -3.97 5.48 6.76
N THR A 4 -3.55 6.75 6.73
CA THR A 4 -4.39 7.87 6.29
C THR A 4 -3.91 8.34 4.93
N LEU A 5 -4.65 7.98 3.89
CA LEU A 5 -4.36 8.36 2.51
C LEU A 5 -4.93 9.73 2.21
N HIS A 6 -4.19 10.57 1.51
CA HIS A 6 -4.70 11.86 1.02
C HIS A 6 -4.92 11.76 -0.49
N ILE A 7 -6.18 11.79 -0.92
CA ILE A 7 -6.56 11.74 -2.35
C ILE A 7 -7.38 12.99 -2.64
N ASP A 8 -6.90 13.85 -3.54
CA ASP A 8 -7.53 15.14 -3.85
C ASP A 8 -7.87 15.97 -2.59
N SER A 9 -6.92 16.02 -1.64
CA SER A 9 -7.03 16.69 -0.33
C SER A 9 -8.09 16.12 0.62
N LYS A 10 -8.68 14.95 0.32
CA LYS A 10 -9.58 14.22 1.22
C LYS A 10 -8.85 13.07 1.91
N PRO A 11 -8.98 12.94 3.25
CA PRO A 11 -8.42 11.80 3.96
C PRO A 11 -9.28 10.55 3.75
N LEU A 12 -8.65 9.40 3.55
CA LEU A 12 -9.26 8.07 3.56
C LEU A 12 -8.46 7.17 4.49
N GLU A 13 -9.14 6.61 5.48
CA GLU A 13 -8.54 5.61 6.36
C GLU A 13 -8.60 4.21 5.74
N VAL A 14 -7.45 3.56 5.70
CA VAL A 14 -7.30 2.18 5.23
C VAL A 14 -6.46 1.41 6.24
N GLU A 15 -6.92 0.21 6.59
CA GLU A 15 -6.16 -0.73 7.39
C GLU A 15 -5.56 -1.80 6.46
N ILE A 16 -4.27 -2.08 6.62
CA ILE A 16 -3.54 -3.12 5.88
C ILE A 16 -2.71 -3.96 6.84
N ASP A 17 -2.59 -5.26 6.57
CA ASP A 17 -1.73 -6.15 7.34
C ASP A 17 -0.24 -5.80 7.17
N ASP A 18 0.58 -6.10 8.18
CA ASP A 18 2.00 -5.72 8.16
C ASP A 18 2.80 -6.50 7.10
N VAL A 19 2.39 -7.73 6.78
CA VAL A 19 2.93 -8.50 5.64
C VAL A 19 2.67 -7.79 4.32
N VAL A 20 1.44 -7.30 4.13
CA VAL A 20 1.05 -6.56 2.94
C VAL A 20 1.83 -5.25 2.83
N ALA A 21 2.02 -4.56 3.94
CA ALA A 21 2.84 -3.35 4.01
C ALA A 21 4.30 -3.64 3.67
N GLY A 22 4.86 -4.74 4.20
CA GLY A 22 6.23 -5.19 3.94
C GLY A 22 6.47 -5.58 2.48
N LEU A 23 5.54 -6.32 1.87
CA LEU A 23 5.58 -6.63 0.45
C LEU A 23 5.52 -5.35 -0.40
N LEU A 24 4.61 -4.44 -0.08
CA LEU A 24 4.51 -3.18 -0.82
C LEU A 24 5.78 -2.33 -0.64
N ALA A 25 6.39 -2.30 0.55
CA ALA A 25 7.66 -1.62 0.78
C ALA A 25 8.79 -2.23 -0.05
N ALA A 26 8.90 -3.56 -0.09
CA ALA A 26 9.86 -4.26 -0.95
C ALA A 26 9.64 -3.97 -2.44
N ARG A 27 8.39 -3.80 -2.88
CA ARG A 27 8.06 -3.40 -4.26
C ARG A 27 8.58 -2.01 -4.60
N LEU A 28 8.49 -1.12 -3.64
CA LEU A 28 8.86 0.28 -3.78
C LEU A 28 10.36 0.52 -3.48
N ASP A 29 11.14 -0.56 -3.29
CA ASP A 29 12.56 -0.51 -2.95
C ASP A 29 12.84 0.32 -1.67
N LEU A 30 11.91 0.25 -0.71
CA LEU A 30 12.00 0.95 0.56
C LEU A 30 12.83 0.14 1.57
N PRO A 31 13.53 0.80 2.51
CA PRO A 31 14.36 0.12 3.49
C PRO A 31 13.52 -0.79 4.40
N ALA A 32 14.00 -2.02 4.59
CA ALA A 32 13.41 -2.97 5.53
C ALA A 32 13.55 -2.48 6.98
N GLY A 33 12.50 -2.67 7.79
CA GLY A 33 12.48 -2.24 9.20
C GLY A 33 12.41 -0.73 9.43
N GLY A 34 12.35 0.09 8.37
CA GLY A 34 12.15 1.54 8.47
C GLY A 34 10.68 1.94 8.62
N ASP A 35 10.44 3.15 9.12
CA ASP A 35 9.10 3.77 9.08
C ASP A 35 8.77 4.21 7.65
N ASN A 36 8.11 3.31 6.93
CA ASN A 36 7.70 3.52 5.55
C ASN A 36 6.25 4.03 5.44
N GLN A 37 5.59 4.39 6.55
CA GLN A 37 4.16 4.66 6.59
C GLN A 37 3.76 5.80 5.64
N ASP A 38 4.51 6.90 5.65
CA ASP A 38 4.26 8.06 4.80
C ASP A 38 4.49 7.75 3.31
N ALA A 39 5.52 6.97 3.00
CA ALA A 39 5.83 6.57 1.63
C ALA A 39 4.73 5.67 1.04
N LEU A 40 4.24 4.71 1.84
CA LEU A 40 3.14 3.84 1.48
C LEU A 40 1.83 4.63 1.33
N ALA A 41 1.54 5.54 2.26
CA ALA A 41 0.36 6.38 2.21
C ALA A 41 0.35 7.29 0.98
N ARG A 42 1.49 7.90 0.65
CA ARG A 42 1.65 8.72 -0.55
C ARG A 42 1.44 7.90 -1.82
N TYR A 43 2.10 6.74 -1.93
CA TYR A 43 1.96 5.86 -3.10
C TYR A 43 0.50 5.46 -3.33
N LEU A 44 -0.18 4.98 -2.28
CA LEU A 44 -1.58 4.56 -2.38
C LEU A 44 -2.52 5.74 -2.63
N GLY A 45 -2.22 6.93 -2.10
CA GLY A 45 -2.95 8.16 -2.41
C GLY A 45 -2.84 8.55 -3.89
N GLU A 46 -1.63 8.53 -4.45
CA GLU A 46 -1.38 8.80 -5.87
C GLU A 46 -2.07 7.77 -6.77
N LYS A 47 -2.08 6.47 -6.40
CA LYS A 47 -2.79 5.41 -7.14
C LYS A 47 -4.30 5.44 -6.97
N GLY A 48 -4.78 6.01 -5.86
CA GLY A 48 -6.19 6.20 -5.57
C GLY A 48 -6.81 7.28 -6.44
N ALA A 49 -6.04 8.26 -6.90
CA ALA A 49 -6.54 9.37 -7.70
C ALA A 49 -6.96 8.95 -9.14
N PRO A 50 -7.90 9.69 -9.76
CA PRO A 50 -8.74 10.75 -9.16
C PRO A 50 -9.87 10.17 -8.29
N TRP A 51 -10.33 10.95 -7.30
CA TRP A 51 -11.44 10.57 -6.44
C TRP A 51 -12.79 10.76 -7.14
N THR A 52 -13.30 9.73 -7.80
CA THR A 52 -14.56 9.80 -8.55
C THR A 52 -15.70 8.97 -7.96
N LEU A 53 -15.45 8.21 -6.89
CA LEU A 53 -16.42 7.31 -6.26
C LEU A 53 -16.60 7.65 -4.77
N ASP A 54 -17.60 7.06 -4.11
CA ASP A 54 -17.71 7.17 -2.66
C ASP A 54 -16.60 6.41 -1.92
N GLU A 55 -16.44 6.72 -0.64
CA GLU A 55 -15.37 6.23 0.23
C GLU A 55 -15.22 4.70 0.21
N GLU A 56 -16.32 3.96 0.25
CA GLU A 56 -16.30 2.50 0.31
C GLU A 56 -15.86 1.91 -1.03
N HIS A 57 -16.28 2.51 -2.16
CA HIS A 57 -15.75 2.14 -3.47
C HIS A 57 -14.26 2.49 -3.62
N MET A 58 -13.82 3.62 -3.06
CA MET A 58 -12.41 4.01 -3.07
C MET A 58 -11.56 3.05 -2.24
N ARG A 59 -12.03 2.65 -1.06
CA ARG A 59 -11.39 1.62 -0.22
C ARG A 59 -11.21 0.31 -1.00
N ARG A 60 -12.28 -0.19 -1.63
CA ARG A 60 -12.22 -1.41 -2.47
C ARG A 60 -11.26 -1.28 -3.65
N ARG A 61 -11.23 -0.12 -4.30
CA ARG A 61 -10.32 0.15 -5.42
C ARG A 61 -8.86 0.06 -4.98
N ILE A 62 -8.53 0.69 -3.85
CA ILE A 62 -7.17 0.70 -3.29
C ILE A 62 -6.75 -0.71 -2.89
N LEU A 63 -7.61 -1.46 -2.19
CA LEU A 63 -7.32 -2.85 -1.81
C LEU A 63 -7.10 -3.75 -3.03
N ARG A 64 -7.94 -3.64 -4.06
CA ARG A 64 -7.76 -4.40 -5.30
C ARG A 64 -6.42 -4.06 -5.99
N ARG A 65 -6.06 -2.77 -6.01
CA ARG A 65 -4.81 -2.32 -6.62
C ARG A 65 -3.61 -2.86 -5.84
N LEU A 66 -3.68 -2.80 -4.52
CA LEU A 66 -2.65 -3.31 -3.63
C LEU A 66 -2.41 -4.80 -3.87
N ILE A 67 -3.47 -5.62 -3.97
CA ILE A 67 -3.34 -7.05 -4.31
C ILE A 67 -2.59 -7.23 -5.62
N LEU A 68 -2.95 -6.50 -6.67
CA LEU A 68 -2.29 -6.60 -7.97
C LEU A 68 -0.83 -6.16 -7.94
N ASP A 69 -0.50 -5.14 -7.15
CA ASP A 69 0.87 -4.66 -7.04
C ASP A 69 1.73 -5.66 -6.25
N ILE A 70 1.21 -6.36 -5.24
CA ILE A 70 1.97 -7.34 -4.44
C ILE A 70 1.88 -8.79 -4.94
N ALA A 71 0.97 -9.12 -5.87
CA ALA A 71 0.77 -10.49 -6.37
C ALA A 71 1.88 -11.02 -7.29
N ASP A 72 3.05 -10.38 -7.30
CA ASP A 72 4.23 -10.85 -8.01
C ASP A 72 4.94 -11.96 -7.20
N PRO A 73 5.02 -13.20 -7.70
CA PRO A 73 5.67 -14.30 -6.97
C PRO A 73 7.14 -14.03 -6.65
N ALA A 74 7.86 -13.29 -7.51
CA ALA A 74 9.25 -12.93 -7.26
C ALA A 74 9.38 -12.00 -6.04
N LEU A 75 8.37 -11.17 -5.82
CA LEU A 75 8.32 -10.23 -4.72
C LEU A 75 8.01 -10.92 -3.38
N VAL A 76 7.10 -11.90 -3.40
CA VAL A 76 6.85 -12.77 -2.24
C VAL A 76 8.12 -13.51 -1.83
N ILE A 77 8.84 -14.09 -2.79
CA ILE A 77 10.11 -14.80 -2.52
C ILE A 77 11.15 -13.84 -1.93
N ARG A 78 11.33 -12.65 -2.51
CA ARG A 78 12.29 -11.65 -1.97
C ARG A 78 11.94 -11.24 -0.55
N HIS A 79 10.66 -11.02 -0.25
CA HIS A 79 10.23 -10.62 1.09
C HIS A 79 10.46 -11.73 2.11
N LEU A 80 10.17 -12.99 1.75
CA LEU A 80 10.43 -14.15 2.63
C LEU A 80 11.93 -14.39 2.88
N MET A 81 12.79 -14.08 1.91
CA MET A 81 14.25 -14.28 1.99
C MET A 81 14.99 -13.11 2.65
N ALA A 82 14.34 -11.96 2.82
CA ALA A 82 14.92 -10.79 3.49
C ALA A 82 14.82 -10.86 5.03
N ASP A 83 14.07 -11.84 5.55
CA ASP A 83 13.87 -12.10 6.99
C ASP A 83 14.84 -13.20 7.53
N GLU A 84 15.84 -13.62 6.74
CA GLU A 84 17.00 -14.44 7.16
C GLU A 84 18.26 -13.58 7.38
#